data_AF-A0A8J5R715-F1
#
_entry.id   AF-A0A8J5R715-F1
#
_cell.length_a   1.000
_cell.length_b   1.000
_cell.length_c   1.000
_cell.angle_alpha   90.00
_cell.angle_beta   90.00
_cell.angle_gamma   90.00
#
_symmetry.space_group_name_H-M   'P 1'
#
loop_
_entity.id
_entity.type
_entity.pdbx_description
1 polymer ?
#
loop_
_entity_poly.entity_id
_entity_poly.type
_entity_poly.pdbx_seq_one_letter_code
_entity_poly.pdbx_strand_id
1 'polypeptide(L)'
;MCYGFVEMATDDQAKRAIRNLNDTFCDGVKIFVDHELGRTMKNWKPRRLGGGFGGKKESGQLRFGGKMRPFKKPIIPHFRNN
;
A
#
# COMPACT_ATOMS: atom_id res chain seq x y z
N MET A 1 -12.35 -2.10 12.35
CA MET A 1 -11.65 -1.64 11.14
C MET A 1 -12.57 -1.84 9.96
N CYS A 2 -13.17 -0.77 9.47
CA CYS A 2 -14.07 -0.83 8.33
C CYS A 2 -13.26 -0.59 7.05
N TYR A 3 -13.50 -1.39 6.03
CA TYR A 3 -12.97 -1.19 4.68
C TYR A 3 -14.08 -1.48 3.68
N GLY A 4 -14.00 -0.88 2.50
CA GLY A 4 -14.92 -1.10 1.41
C GLY A 4 -14.20 -1.07 0.07
N PHE A 5 -14.81 -1.65 -0.95
CA PHE A 5 -14.36 -1.55 -2.33
C PHE A 5 -15.33 -0.64 -3.08
N VAL A 6 -14.78 0.22 -3.93
CA VAL A 6 -15.55 1.12 -4.79
C VAL A 6 -15.06 0.92 -6.21
N GLU A 7 -15.98 0.66 -7.13
CA GLU A 7 -15.70 0.58 -8.56
C GLU A 7 -16.10 1.90 -9.21
N MET A 8 -15.18 2.49 -9.98
CA MET A 8 -15.43 3.71 -10.73
C MET A 8 -15.80 3.35 -12.17
N ALA A 9 -16.55 4.24 -12.84
CA ALA A 9 -16.95 4.00 -14.22
C ALA A 9 -15.74 3.92 -15.18
N THR A 10 -14.65 4.62 -14.89
CA THR A 10 -13.42 4.59 -15.69
C THR A 10 -12.16 4.43 -14.85
N ASP A 11 -11.12 3.85 -15.46
CA ASP A 11 -9.79 3.69 -14.83
C ASP A 11 -9.16 5.05 -14.47
N ASP A 12 -9.35 6.08 -15.29
CA ASP A 12 -8.86 7.43 -15.00
C ASP A 12 -9.52 8.04 -13.76
N GLN A 13 -10.82 7.80 -13.55
CA GLN A 13 -11.51 8.21 -12.34
C GLN A 13 -10.95 7.47 -11.11
N ALA A 14 -10.70 6.17 -11.22
CA ALA A 14 -10.10 5.38 -10.15
C ALA A 14 -8.69 5.89 -9.80
N LYS A 15 -7.84 6.11 -10.81
CA LYS A 15 -6.49 6.69 -10.65
C LYS A 15 -6.53 8.07 -10.00
N ARG A 16 -7.49 8.91 -10.38
CA ARG A 16 -7.67 10.25 -9.80
C ARG A 16 -8.12 10.17 -8.34
N ALA A 17 -9.08 9.31 -8.02
CA ALA A 17 -9.53 9.07 -6.65
C ALA A 17 -8.38 8.59 -5.75
N ILE A 18 -7.59 7.61 -6.19
CA ILE A 18 -6.44 7.10 -5.42
C ILE A 18 -5.37 8.18 -5.19
N ARG A 19 -5.17 9.07 -6.17
CA ARG A 19 -4.21 10.18 -6.04
C ARG A 19 -4.69 11.25 -5.06
N ASN A 20 -5.96 11.63 -5.15
CA ASN A 20 -6.49 12.81 -4.46
C ASN A 20 -7.08 12.50 -3.09
N LEU A 21 -7.63 11.30 -2.88
CA LEU A 21 -8.34 10.94 -1.65
C LEU A 21 -7.50 10.17 -0.64
N ASN A 22 -6.35 9.62 -1.05
CA ASN A 22 -5.46 8.96 -0.11
C ASN A 22 -4.91 9.97 0.92
N ASP A 23 -4.89 9.59 2.19
CA ASP A 23 -4.48 10.43 3.33
C ASP A 23 -5.40 11.63 3.62
N THR A 24 -6.60 11.68 3.02
CA THR A 24 -7.63 12.67 3.35
C THR A 24 -8.48 12.25 4.55
N PHE A 25 -9.38 13.13 5.01
CA PHE A 25 -10.33 12.86 6.08
C PHE A 25 -11.73 12.66 5.52
N CYS A 26 -12.42 11.63 6.00
CA CYS A 26 -13.84 11.37 5.76
C CYS A 26 -14.51 11.22 7.13
N ASP A 27 -15.53 12.03 7.43
CA ASP A 27 -16.23 12.04 8.72
C ASP A 27 -15.29 12.15 9.94
N GLY A 28 -14.25 12.98 9.83
CA GLY A 28 -13.23 13.17 10.86
C GLY A 28 -12.24 12.00 11.01
N VAL A 29 -12.35 10.95 10.20
CA VAL A 29 -11.46 9.80 10.19
C VAL A 29 -10.52 9.86 8.98
N LYS A 30 -9.22 9.70 9.23
CA LYS A 30 -8.23 9.63 8.14
C LYS A 30 -8.39 8.34 7.35
N ILE A 31 -8.57 8.45 6.03
CA ILE A 31 -8.78 7.31 5.13
C ILE A 31 -7.52 6.97 4.33
N PHE A 32 -7.41 5.69 3.97
CA PHE A 32 -6.39 5.16 3.08
C PHE A 32 -7.06 4.63 1.82
N VAL A 33 -6.61 5.08 0.65
CA VAL A 33 -7.21 4.74 -0.65
C VAL A 33 -6.12 4.20 -1.57
N ASP A 34 -6.31 2.98 -2.07
CA ASP A 34 -5.36 2.25 -2.88
C ASP A 34 -6.07 1.37 -3.93
N HIS A 35 -5.31 0.80 -4.85
CA HIS A 35 -5.82 -0.10 -5.88
C HIS A 35 -6.33 -1.43 -5.29
N GLU A 36 -7.28 -2.06 -5.99
CA GLU A 36 -7.64 -3.45 -5.73
C GLU A 36 -6.51 -4.37 -6.23
N LEU A 37 -6.01 -5.23 -5.34
CA LEU A 37 -4.88 -6.11 -5.62
C LEU A 37 -5.25 -7.60 -5.63
N GLY A 38 -6.42 -7.95 -5.08
CA GLY A 38 -6.89 -9.33 -4.99
C GLY A 38 -7.10 -9.99 -6.33
N ARG A 39 -7.56 -9.22 -7.33
CA ARG A 39 -7.76 -9.69 -8.70
C ARG A 39 -6.67 -9.21 -9.64
N THR A 40 -6.09 -8.04 -9.36
CA THR A 40 -5.12 -7.40 -10.28
C THR A 40 -3.69 -7.94 -10.14
N MET A 41 -3.27 -8.40 -8.97
CA MET A 41 -1.88 -8.78 -8.71
C MET A 41 -1.73 -10.30 -8.57
N LYS A 42 -1.00 -10.90 -9.53
CA LYS A 42 -0.69 -12.34 -9.49
C LYS A 42 0.02 -12.70 -8.18
N ASN A 43 -0.44 -13.77 -7.53
CA ASN A 43 0.06 -14.28 -6.24
C ASN A 43 -0.15 -13.35 -5.04
N TRP A 44 -1.01 -12.34 -5.13
CA TRP A 44 -1.39 -11.54 -3.97
C TRP A 44 -2.09 -12.39 -2.91
N LYS A 45 -1.69 -12.22 -1.64
CA LYS A 45 -2.35 -12.82 -0.48
C LYS A 45 -2.76 -11.73 0.50
N PRO A 46 -3.99 -11.75 1.04
CA PRO A 46 -4.42 -10.79 2.06
C PRO A 46 -3.70 -11.01 3.40
N ARG A 47 -3.80 -10.02 4.31
CA ARG A 47 -3.16 -10.06 5.64
C ARG A 47 -3.49 -11.30 6.47
N ARG A 48 -4.74 -11.78 6.41
CA ARG A 48 -5.20 -12.99 7.14
C ARG A 48 -4.54 -14.29 6.68
N LEU A 49 -3.94 -14.30 5.48
CA LEU A 49 -3.24 -15.44 4.89
C LEU A 49 -1.72 -15.24 4.86
N GLY A 50 -1.20 -14.37 5.74
CA GLY A 50 0.25 -14.14 5.85
C GLY A 50 0.84 -13.17 4.83
N GLY A 51 0.04 -12.61 3.91
CA GLY A 51 0.48 -11.61 2.94
C GLY A 51 0.16 -10.17 3.35
N GLY A 52 -0.25 -9.37 2.37
CA GLY A 52 -0.66 -7.99 2.52
C GLY A 52 0.50 -7.00 2.58
N PHE A 53 0.20 -5.75 2.22
CA PHE A 53 1.13 -4.64 2.32
C PHE A 53 1.18 -4.07 3.73
N GLY A 54 2.33 -3.47 4.03
CA GLY A 54 2.63 -2.85 5.31
C GLY A 54 2.79 -3.85 6.45
N GLY A 55 3.77 -3.61 7.31
CA GLY A 55 4.01 -4.37 8.52
C GLY A 55 4.88 -3.55 9.46
N LYS A 56 4.65 -3.67 10.77
CA LYS A 56 5.54 -3.09 11.78
C LYS A 56 6.69 -4.08 12.02
N LYS A 57 7.89 -3.58 12.28
CA LYS A 57 9.02 -4.47 12.63
C LYS A 57 8.70 -5.25 13.91
N GLU A 58 7.96 -4.62 14.82
CA GLU A 58 7.52 -5.20 16.09
C GLU A 58 6.52 -6.37 15.94
N SER A 59 5.79 -6.48 14.82
CA SER A 59 4.74 -7.49 14.69
C SER A 59 5.24 -8.89 14.37
N GLY A 60 6.56 -9.13 14.37
CA GLY A 60 7.20 -10.41 14.00
C GLY A 60 7.08 -10.79 12.52
N GLN A 61 6.12 -10.20 11.81
CA GLN A 61 5.86 -10.42 10.40
C GLN A 61 6.30 -9.21 9.58
N LEU A 62 7.45 -9.33 8.91
CA LEU A 62 7.91 -8.34 7.95
C LEU A 62 7.00 -8.38 6.72
N ARG A 63 6.42 -7.23 6.39
CA ARG A 63 5.57 -7.03 5.21
C ARG A 63 6.05 -5.78 4.51
N PHE A 64 6.49 -5.97 3.27
CA PHE A 64 7.10 -4.94 2.45
C PHE A 64 6.10 -4.37 1.45
N GLY A 65 6.34 -3.14 1.01
CA GLY A 65 5.58 -2.51 -0.06
C GLY A 65 4.25 -1.90 0.39
N GLY A 66 3.52 -1.43 -0.62
CA GLY A 66 2.35 -0.58 -0.49
C GLY A 66 2.70 0.90 -0.31
N LYS A 67 1.69 1.75 -0.48
CA LYS A 67 1.85 3.22 -0.48
C LYS A 67 2.37 3.78 0.85
N MET A 68 2.04 3.12 1.97
CA MET A 68 2.51 3.52 3.32
C MET A 68 4.00 3.22 3.57
N ARG A 69 4.55 2.17 2.95
CA ARG A 69 5.96 1.76 3.08
C ARG A 69 6.53 1.39 1.72
N PRO A 70 6.78 2.40 0.84
CA PRO A 70 7.32 2.15 -0.48
C PRO A 70 8.69 1.47 -0.37
N PHE A 71 9.01 0.64 -1.36
CA PHE A 71 10.31 -0.01 -1.44
C PHE A 71 11.42 1.06 -1.45
N LYS A 72 12.39 0.92 -0.53
CA LYS A 72 13.61 1.75 -0.51
C LYS A 72 14.75 0.91 -1.08
N LYS A 73 15.45 1.43 -2.09
CA LYS A 73 16.64 0.77 -2.64
C LYS A 73 17.67 0.52 -1.53
N PRO A 74 18.43 -0.58 -1.58
CA PRO A 74 19.53 -0.81 -0.65
C PRO A 74 20.51 0.36 -0.69
N ILE A 75 21.05 0.75 0.47
CA ILE A 75 22.15 1.71 0.53
C ILE A 75 23.38 0.98 -0.02
N ILE A 76 23.94 1.48 -1.13
CA ILE A 76 25.18 0.94 -1.70
C ILE A 76 26.34 1.66 -0.99
N PRO A 77 27.11 0.97 -0.12
CA PRO A 77 28.26 1.59 0.52
C PRO A 77 29.28 1.96 -0.57
N HIS A 78 29.64 3.24 -0.64
CA HIS A 78 30.74 3.69 -1.48
C HIS A 78 32.04 3.44 -0.70
N PHE A 79 32.72 2.34 -1.00
CA PHE A 79 34.07 2.11 -0.50
C PHE A 79 35.01 3.06 -1.26
N ARG A 80 35.47 4.13 -0.60
CA ARG A 80 36.62 4.89 -1.08
C ARG A 80 37.86 4.09 -0.71
N ASN A 81 38.51 3.51 -1.71
CA ASN A 81 39.85 2.96 -1.55
C ASN A 81 40.80 4.14 -1.37
N ASN A 82 41.49 4.17 -0.24
CA ASN A 82 42.60 5.07 0.04
C ASN A 82 43.91 4.42 -0.39
#